data_AF-A0A7X5SBC1-F1
#
_entry.id   AF-A0A7X5SBC1-F1
#
_cell.length_a   1.000
_cell.length_b   1.000
_cell.length_c   1.000
_cell.angle_alpha   90.00
_cell.angle_beta   90.00
_cell.angle_gamma   90.00
#
_symmetry.space_group_name_H-M   'P 1'
#
loop_
_entity.id
_entity.type
_entity.pdbx_description
1 polymer ?
#
loop_
_entity_poly.entity_id
_entity_poly.type
_entity_poly.pdbx_seq_one_letter_code
_entity_poly.pdbx_strand_id
1 'polypeptide(L)'
;VRSHDTHYPYRQDSDFWYLSGFPEPEAVLVLVPGRKHGEAILFCRERDAEREAWDGPREGQEGAVERYGMDDAYPIDDVDEILPGLLEGRSRVYYHFGRDVDFDLKLIGWLKRVREQVRHGAQPPHEFLELGHLLHEQRLFKSRDEIALMQHAADISVRAHRAAMRLARPGVHEYELQAE
;
A
#
# COMPACT_ATOMS: atom_id res chain seq x y z
N VAL A 1 7.95 -15.52 0.37
CA VAL A 1 7.86 -16.85 1.02
C VAL A 1 9.13 -17.11 1.80
N ARG A 2 9.04 -17.57 3.05
CA ARG A 2 10.21 -17.95 3.87
C ARG A 2 10.56 -19.41 3.65
N SER A 3 9.57 -20.31 3.75
CA SER A 3 9.69 -21.74 3.44
C SER A 3 8.31 -22.31 3.20
N HIS A 4 8.06 -22.91 2.03
CA HIS A 4 6.76 -23.49 1.65
C HIS A 4 5.56 -22.56 1.95
N ASP A 5 4.71 -22.94 2.88
CA ASP A 5 3.51 -22.25 3.36
C ASP A 5 3.79 -21.22 4.47
N THR A 6 5.05 -21.10 4.92
CA THR A 6 5.47 -20.11 5.90
C THR A 6 5.94 -18.83 5.21
N HIS A 7 5.36 -17.71 5.62
CA HIS A 7 5.68 -16.37 5.13
C HIS A 7 6.53 -15.60 6.16
N TYR A 8 7.23 -14.57 5.69
CA TYR A 8 7.82 -13.57 6.59
C TYR A 8 6.71 -12.71 7.21
N PRO A 9 6.94 -12.05 8.36
CA PRO A 9 6.04 -11.02 8.85
C PRO A 9 5.73 -10.01 7.75
N TYR A 10 4.46 -9.68 7.59
CA TYR A 10 4.03 -8.75 6.57
C TYR A 10 4.60 -7.35 6.84
N ARG A 11 5.15 -6.73 5.80
CA ARG A 11 5.55 -5.33 5.80
C ARG A 11 4.92 -4.68 4.58
N GLN A 12 4.01 -3.74 4.84
CA GLN A 12 3.30 -2.99 3.81
C GLN A 12 4.27 -2.30 2.85
N ASP A 13 3.84 -1.96 1.65
CA ASP A 13 4.57 -1.01 0.81
C ASP A 13 4.67 0.38 1.50
N SER A 14 5.81 1.05 1.37
CA SER A 14 6.01 2.33 2.06
C SER A 14 5.26 3.49 1.42
N ASP A 15 5.06 3.48 0.11
CA ASP A 15 4.30 4.53 -0.59
C ASP A 15 2.79 4.36 -0.33
N PHE A 16 2.30 3.12 -0.40
CA PHE A 16 0.93 2.78 0.00
C PHE A 16 0.65 3.12 1.46
N TRP A 17 1.56 2.76 2.38
CA TRP A 17 1.44 3.09 3.80
C TRP A 17 1.43 4.60 4.04
N TYR A 18 2.29 5.35 3.34
CA TYR A 18 2.36 6.80 3.44
C TYR A 18 1.03 7.48 3.05
N LEU A 19 0.34 6.94 2.04
CA LEU A 19 -0.91 7.50 1.54
C LEU A 19 -2.16 7.05 2.32
N SER A 20 -2.16 5.85 2.90
CA SER A 20 -3.39 5.25 3.46
C SER A 20 -3.31 4.86 4.93
N GLY A 21 -2.10 4.57 5.45
CA GLY A 21 -1.94 3.90 6.74
C GLY A 21 -2.58 2.50 6.83
N PHE A 22 -3.04 1.91 5.72
CA PHE A 22 -3.77 0.65 5.72
C PHE A 22 -2.81 -0.56 5.84
N PRO A 23 -2.97 -1.45 6.85
CA PRO A 23 -1.95 -2.41 7.24
C PRO A 23 -2.03 -3.77 6.56
N GLU A 24 -2.98 -4.01 5.66
CA GLU A 24 -3.23 -5.34 5.10
C GLU A 24 -2.70 -5.55 3.67
N PRO A 25 -2.34 -6.80 3.32
CA PRO A 25 -2.04 -7.18 1.94
C PRO A 25 -3.31 -7.22 1.07
N GLU A 26 -3.09 -7.43 -0.23
CA GLU A 26 -4.17 -7.57 -1.23
C GLU A 26 -5.12 -6.37 -1.20
N ALA A 27 -4.52 -5.18 -1.34
CA ALA A 27 -5.23 -3.92 -1.35
C ALA A 27 -4.71 -2.99 -2.45
N VAL A 28 -5.62 -2.21 -3.03
CA VAL A 28 -5.31 -1.20 -4.06
C VAL A 28 -5.99 0.11 -3.68
N LEU A 29 -5.19 1.14 -3.45
CA LEU A 29 -5.67 2.50 -3.23
C LEU A 29 -5.80 3.20 -4.59
N VAL A 30 -6.96 3.77 -4.86
CA VAL A 30 -7.22 4.55 -6.08
C VAL A 30 -7.64 5.96 -5.67
N LEU A 31 -6.81 6.93 -6.04
CA LEU A 31 -7.11 8.36 -5.87
C LEU A 31 -7.65 8.92 -7.19
N VAL A 32 -8.89 9.38 -7.17
CA VAL A 32 -9.63 9.86 -8.34
C VAL A 32 -10.13 11.30 -8.10
N PRO A 33 -9.24 12.31 -8.19
CA PRO A 33 -9.64 13.71 -8.00
C PRO A 33 -10.80 14.14 -8.89
N GLY A 34 -11.73 14.90 -8.34
CA GLY A 34 -12.94 15.39 -9.00
C GLY A 34 -14.07 14.35 -9.18
N ARG A 35 -13.95 13.14 -8.62
CA ARG A 35 -15.04 12.15 -8.64
C ARG A 35 -16.12 12.54 -7.62
N LYS A 36 -17.37 12.65 -8.08
CA LYS A 36 -18.52 13.11 -7.27
C LYS A 36 -18.83 12.22 -6.06
N HIS A 37 -18.52 10.93 -6.13
CA HIS A 37 -18.87 9.94 -5.12
C HIS A 37 -17.70 9.61 -4.18
N GLY A 38 -16.77 10.55 -4.01
CA GLY A 38 -15.54 10.34 -3.26
C GLY A 38 -14.33 10.18 -4.18
N GLU A 39 -13.19 10.69 -3.69
CA GLU A 39 -11.93 10.74 -4.42
C GLU A 39 -10.95 9.66 -3.94
N ALA A 40 -11.06 9.17 -2.70
CA ALA A 40 -10.22 8.12 -2.15
C ALA A 40 -11.00 6.80 -2.05
N ILE A 41 -10.63 5.82 -2.88
CA ILE A 41 -11.28 4.50 -2.95
C ILE A 41 -10.27 3.42 -2.58
N LEU A 42 -10.64 2.50 -1.71
CA LEU A 42 -9.82 1.35 -1.36
C LEU A 42 -10.45 0.03 -1.80
N PHE A 43 -9.74 -0.73 -2.62
CA PHE A 43 -10.04 -2.15 -2.83
C PHE A 43 -9.29 -2.94 -1.78
N CYS A 44 -9.98 -3.77 -1.01
CA CYS A 44 -9.37 -4.59 0.03
C CYS A 44 -10.11 -5.91 0.20
N ARG A 45 -9.50 -6.85 0.93
CA ARG A 45 -10.14 -8.13 1.24
C ARG A 45 -11.42 -7.92 2.02
N GLU A 46 -12.43 -8.70 1.67
CA GLU A 46 -13.63 -8.81 2.49
C GLU A 46 -13.34 -9.52 3.81
N ARG A 47 -14.20 -9.24 4.77
CA ARG A 47 -14.25 -10.01 6.01
C ARG A 47 -14.74 -11.41 5.72
N ASP A 48 -14.02 -12.39 6.27
CA ASP A 48 -14.30 -13.80 6.10
C ASP A 48 -14.05 -14.48 7.44
N ALA A 49 -15.11 -14.88 8.13
CA ALA A 49 -15.02 -15.43 9.48
C ALA A 49 -14.19 -16.72 9.54
N GLU A 50 -14.20 -17.53 8.46
CA GLU A 50 -13.41 -18.75 8.41
C GLU A 50 -11.93 -18.40 8.30
N ARG A 51 -11.56 -17.50 7.38
CA ARG A 51 -10.16 -17.08 7.22
C ARG A 51 -9.64 -16.24 8.37
N GLU A 52 -10.46 -15.37 8.95
CA GLU A 52 -10.08 -14.54 10.10
C GLU A 52 -9.71 -15.38 11.33
N ALA A 53 -10.27 -16.60 11.44
CA ALA A 53 -9.89 -17.55 12.48
C ALA A 53 -8.45 -18.08 12.33
N TRP A 54 -7.89 -18.05 11.11
CA TRP A 54 -6.54 -18.53 10.80
C TRP A 54 -5.52 -17.39 10.64
N ASP A 55 -5.88 -16.38 9.84
CA ASP A 55 -4.97 -15.31 9.41
C ASP A 55 -5.04 -14.08 10.32
N GLY A 56 -6.02 -14.03 11.24
CA GLY A 56 -6.35 -12.87 12.04
C GLY A 56 -7.42 -11.98 11.43
N PRO A 57 -7.92 -10.98 12.19
CA PRO A 57 -9.03 -10.13 11.77
C PRO A 57 -8.68 -9.31 10.53
N ARG A 58 -9.71 -9.01 9.74
CA ARG A 58 -9.64 -8.10 8.59
C ARG A 58 -10.46 -6.86 8.87
N GLU A 59 -9.98 -5.72 8.40
CA GLU A 59 -10.64 -4.42 8.51
C GLU A 59 -11.92 -4.41 7.69
N GLY A 60 -11.91 -5.03 6.50
CA GLY A 60 -13.01 -5.01 5.53
C GLY A 60 -13.31 -3.63 4.96
N GLN A 61 -14.33 -3.54 4.10
CA GLN A 61 -14.74 -2.30 3.45
C GLN A 61 -15.25 -1.27 4.45
N GLU A 62 -16.03 -1.69 5.45
CA GLU A 62 -16.50 -0.83 6.54
C GLU A 62 -15.33 -0.23 7.33
N GLY A 63 -14.33 -1.06 7.70
CA GLY A 63 -13.15 -0.58 8.42
C GLY A 63 -12.29 0.37 7.58
N ALA A 64 -12.17 0.11 6.27
CA ALA A 64 -11.48 1.00 5.34
C ALA A 64 -12.05 2.43 5.37
N VAL A 65 -13.38 2.55 5.36
CA VAL A 65 -14.08 3.85 5.42
C VAL A 65 -13.98 4.46 6.81
N GLU A 66 -14.37 3.72 7.85
CA GLU A 66 -14.53 4.28 9.20
C GLU A 66 -13.20 4.60 9.89
N ARG A 67 -12.16 3.80 9.66
CA ARG A 67 -10.89 3.91 10.40
C ARG A 67 -9.75 4.51 9.58
N TYR A 68 -9.77 4.35 8.26
CA TYR A 68 -8.71 4.88 7.38
C TYR A 68 -9.17 6.06 6.53
N GLY A 69 -10.44 6.48 6.67
CA GLY A 69 -10.93 7.71 6.05
C GLY A 69 -11.08 7.61 4.53
N MET A 70 -11.26 6.40 4.01
CA MET A 70 -11.60 6.20 2.59
C MET A 70 -13.01 6.72 2.35
N ASP A 71 -13.26 7.34 1.20
CA ASP A 71 -14.61 7.78 0.84
C ASP A 71 -15.50 6.59 0.47
N ASP A 72 -14.89 5.53 -0.09
CA ASP A 72 -15.57 4.33 -0.54
C ASP A 72 -14.61 3.12 -0.53
N ALA A 73 -15.14 1.91 -0.43
CA ALA A 73 -14.32 0.70 -0.44
C ALA A 73 -15.04 -0.49 -1.08
N TYR A 74 -14.27 -1.32 -1.79
CA TYR A 74 -14.78 -2.46 -2.56
C TYR A 74 -13.99 -3.74 -2.26
N PRO A 75 -14.56 -4.93 -2.51
CA PRO A 75 -13.82 -6.19 -2.55
C PRO A 75 -12.65 -6.12 -3.52
N ILE A 76 -11.49 -6.65 -3.13
CA ILE A 76 -10.31 -6.69 -3.99
C ILE A 76 -10.56 -7.50 -5.28
N ASP A 77 -11.43 -8.49 -5.22
CA ASP A 77 -11.79 -9.32 -6.37
C ASP A 77 -12.57 -8.55 -7.45
N ASP A 78 -13.24 -7.45 -7.07
CA ASP A 78 -13.98 -6.58 -7.99
C ASP A 78 -13.08 -5.54 -8.69
N VAL A 79 -11.79 -5.49 -8.37
CA VAL A 79 -10.86 -4.49 -8.96
C VAL A 79 -10.83 -4.59 -10.48
N ASP A 80 -10.87 -5.81 -11.00
CA ASP A 80 -10.84 -6.09 -12.43
C ASP A 80 -12.19 -5.73 -13.11
N GLU A 81 -13.26 -5.47 -12.38
CA GLU A 81 -14.54 -5.04 -12.95
C GLU A 81 -14.71 -3.53 -12.85
N ILE A 82 -14.34 -2.93 -11.72
CA ILE A 82 -14.63 -1.54 -11.38
C ILE A 82 -13.55 -0.59 -11.92
N LEU A 83 -12.27 -0.96 -11.81
CA LEU A 83 -11.17 -0.03 -12.10
C LEU A 83 -11.14 0.49 -13.56
N PRO A 84 -11.50 -0.28 -14.60
CA PRO A 84 -11.64 0.27 -15.96
C PRO A 84 -12.62 1.45 -16.03
N GLY A 85 -13.73 1.41 -15.32
CA GLY A 85 -14.71 2.51 -15.27
C GLY A 85 -14.15 3.74 -14.55
N LEU A 86 -13.25 3.56 -13.57
CA LEU A 86 -12.58 4.67 -12.89
C LEU A 86 -11.53 5.37 -13.78
N LEU A 87 -10.95 4.64 -14.74
CA LEU A 87 -10.00 5.19 -15.73
C LEU A 87 -10.70 6.00 -16.81
N GLU A 88 -11.96 5.71 -17.12
CA GLU A 88 -12.73 6.40 -18.15
C GLU A 88 -12.88 7.91 -17.84
N GLY A 89 -12.62 8.75 -18.85
CA GLY A 89 -12.72 10.20 -18.71
C GLY A 89 -11.52 10.85 -18.00
N ARG A 90 -10.49 10.07 -17.65
CA ARG A 90 -9.27 10.58 -17.03
C ARG A 90 -8.20 10.82 -18.09
N SER A 91 -7.49 11.94 -17.97
CA SER A 91 -6.41 12.29 -18.91
C SER A 91 -5.10 11.58 -18.57
N ARG A 92 -4.84 11.35 -17.27
CA ARG A 92 -3.56 10.86 -16.73
C ARG A 92 -3.77 9.75 -15.72
N VAL A 93 -2.87 8.79 -15.70
CA VAL A 93 -2.75 7.76 -14.66
C VAL A 93 -1.37 7.85 -14.03
N TYR A 94 -1.34 7.93 -12.70
CA TYR A 94 -0.12 7.90 -11.90
C TYR A 94 -0.04 6.56 -11.17
N TYR A 95 1.01 5.78 -11.42
CA TYR A 95 1.30 4.57 -10.65
C TYR A 95 2.78 4.19 -10.77
N HIS A 96 3.21 3.13 -10.07
CA HIS A 96 4.59 2.63 -10.12
C HIS A 96 4.81 1.62 -11.25
N PHE A 97 5.41 2.04 -12.35
CA PHE A 97 5.69 1.19 -13.51
C PHE A 97 6.85 0.23 -13.25
N GLY A 98 6.70 -1.03 -13.70
CA GLY A 98 7.80 -2.00 -13.68
C GLY A 98 8.13 -2.53 -12.28
N ARG A 99 7.36 -2.13 -11.26
CA ARG A 99 7.52 -2.59 -9.89
C ARG A 99 6.86 -3.95 -9.65
N ASP A 100 5.71 -4.15 -10.29
CA ASP A 100 4.93 -5.39 -10.24
C ASP A 100 4.46 -5.72 -11.65
N VAL A 101 5.05 -6.75 -12.23
CA VAL A 101 4.78 -7.17 -13.62
C VAL A 101 3.33 -7.64 -13.79
N ASP A 102 2.76 -8.30 -12.79
CA ASP A 102 1.39 -8.80 -12.86
C ASP A 102 0.41 -7.63 -12.80
N PHE A 103 0.67 -6.65 -11.94
CA PHE A 103 -0.14 -5.43 -11.87
C PHE A 103 -0.01 -4.56 -13.14
N ASP A 104 1.19 -4.46 -13.72
CA ASP A 104 1.41 -3.79 -15.00
C ASP A 104 0.52 -4.41 -16.11
N LEU A 105 0.50 -5.74 -16.18
CA LEU A 105 -0.34 -6.47 -17.15
C LEU A 105 -1.84 -6.24 -16.91
N LYS A 106 -2.27 -6.21 -15.64
CA LYS A 106 -3.67 -5.86 -15.29
C LYS A 106 -4.04 -4.48 -15.79
N LEU A 107 -3.23 -3.46 -15.49
CA LEU A 107 -3.49 -2.09 -15.93
C LEU A 107 -3.55 -2.00 -17.46
N ILE A 108 -2.62 -2.63 -18.18
CA ILE A 108 -2.65 -2.68 -19.65
C ILE A 108 -3.95 -3.33 -20.15
N GLY A 109 -4.41 -4.40 -19.50
CA GLY A 109 -5.68 -5.04 -19.79
C GLY A 109 -6.88 -4.12 -19.56
N TRP A 110 -6.89 -3.39 -18.45
CA TRP A 110 -7.94 -2.41 -18.12
C TRP A 110 -8.01 -1.31 -19.18
N LEU A 111 -6.87 -0.77 -19.58
CA LEU A 111 -6.77 0.25 -20.61
C LEU A 111 -7.24 -0.25 -21.97
N LYS A 112 -6.92 -1.49 -22.33
CA LYS A 112 -7.41 -2.10 -23.56
C LYS A 112 -8.93 -2.14 -23.57
N ARG A 113 -9.56 -2.54 -22.46
CA ARG A 113 -11.04 -2.55 -22.33
C ARG A 113 -11.65 -1.16 -22.50
N VAL A 114 -11.08 -0.13 -21.87
CA VAL A 114 -11.58 1.25 -22.05
C VAL A 114 -11.39 1.73 -23.51
N ARG A 115 -10.27 1.37 -24.15
CA ARG A 115 -10.00 1.72 -25.56
C ARG A 115 -10.97 1.05 -26.54
N GLU A 116 -11.42 -0.17 -26.26
CA GLU A 116 -12.42 -0.86 -27.08
C GLU A 116 -13.77 -0.13 -27.06
N GLN A 117 -14.07 0.59 -25.98
CA GLN A 117 -15.29 1.40 -25.82
C GLN A 117 -15.20 2.80 -26.44
N VAL A 118 -14.08 3.19 -27.07
CA VAL A 118 -13.92 4.50 -27.72
C VAL A 118 -14.97 4.73 -28.81
N ARG A 119 -15.37 3.67 -29.52
CA ARG A 119 -16.45 3.74 -30.53
C ARG A 119 -17.82 4.08 -29.91
N HIS A 120 -17.97 3.86 -28.61
CA HIS A 120 -19.15 4.18 -27.82
C HIS A 120 -19.01 5.49 -27.03
N GLY A 121 -17.93 6.25 -27.26
CA GLY A 121 -17.71 7.57 -26.67
C GLY A 121 -16.75 7.60 -25.47
N ALA A 122 -16.18 6.45 -25.07
CA ALA A 122 -15.24 6.40 -23.94
C ALA A 122 -13.96 7.21 -24.23
N GLN A 123 -13.45 7.85 -23.20
CA GLN A 123 -12.21 8.63 -23.25
C GLN A 123 -11.13 7.95 -22.40
N PRO A 124 -10.25 7.12 -23.00
CA PRO A 124 -9.18 6.46 -22.28
C PRO A 124 -8.07 7.46 -21.91
N PRO A 125 -7.33 7.23 -20.81
CA PRO A 125 -6.17 8.04 -20.50
C PRO A 125 -5.08 7.88 -21.55
N HIS A 126 -4.40 8.99 -21.81
CA HIS A 126 -3.34 9.09 -22.83
C HIS A 126 -1.96 9.27 -22.22
N GLU A 127 -1.88 9.74 -20.97
CA GLU A 127 -0.62 9.95 -20.26
C GLU A 127 -0.50 9.01 -19.08
N PHE A 128 0.71 8.50 -18.91
CA PHE A 128 1.08 7.65 -17.80
C PHE A 128 2.35 8.19 -17.16
N LEU A 129 2.31 8.37 -15.85
CA LEU A 129 3.39 9.00 -15.11
C LEU A 129 3.82 8.12 -13.95
N GLU A 130 5.13 8.09 -13.71
CA GLU A 130 5.71 7.39 -12.57
C GLU A 130 5.35 8.13 -11.28
N LEU A 131 4.55 7.46 -10.42
CA LEU A 131 4.07 8.02 -9.16
C LEU A 131 5.21 8.22 -8.15
N GLY A 132 6.22 7.36 -8.17
CA GLY A 132 7.31 7.38 -7.19
C GLY A 132 8.06 8.70 -7.14
N HIS A 133 8.29 9.35 -8.28
CA HIS A 133 8.97 10.65 -8.30
C HIS A 133 8.23 11.72 -7.48
N LEU A 134 6.89 11.71 -7.49
CA LEU A 134 6.09 12.67 -6.73
C LEU A 134 6.03 12.31 -5.24
N LEU A 135 5.89 11.03 -4.93
CA LEU A 135 5.78 10.58 -3.54
C LEU A 135 7.12 10.64 -2.81
N HIS A 136 8.22 10.33 -3.49
CA HIS A 136 9.55 10.32 -2.87
C HIS A 136 10.02 11.73 -2.54
N GLU A 137 9.65 12.73 -3.35
CA GLU A 137 9.88 14.15 -3.02
C GLU A 137 9.07 14.56 -1.78
N GLN A 138 7.79 14.17 -1.69
CA GLN A 138 6.97 14.44 -0.49
C GLN A 138 7.56 13.76 0.75
N ARG A 139 7.96 12.48 0.64
CA ARG A 139 8.57 11.71 1.73
C ARG A 139 9.99 12.18 2.07
N LEU A 140 10.63 12.99 1.23
CA LEU A 140 11.93 13.59 1.53
C LEU A 140 11.79 14.65 2.62
N PHE A 141 10.72 15.45 2.59
CA PHE A 141 10.46 16.52 3.54
C PHE A 141 9.46 16.07 4.61
N LYS A 142 9.96 15.81 5.81
CA LYS A 142 9.15 15.23 6.90
C LYS A 142 8.30 16.31 7.55
N SER A 143 7.06 15.97 7.84
CA SER A 143 6.21 16.72 8.75
C SER A 143 6.75 16.69 10.19
N ARG A 144 6.20 17.56 11.05
CA ARG A 144 6.58 17.58 12.47
C ARG A 144 6.29 16.26 13.16
N ASP A 145 5.17 15.61 12.82
CA ASP A 145 4.76 14.35 13.43
C ASP A 145 5.65 13.19 12.97
N GLU A 146 6.06 13.17 11.69
CA GLU A 146 7.04 12.20 11.20
C GLU A 146 8.41 12.38 11.87
N ILE A 147 8.87 13.61 12.06
CA ILE A 147 10.12 13.88 12.79
C ILE A 147 10.02 13.40 14.24
N ALA A 148 8.89 13.65 14.91
CA ALA A 148 8.66 13.18 16.27
C ALA A 148 8.69 11.64 16.35
N LEU A 149 8.07 10.96 15.39
CA LEU A 149 8.09 9.50 15.29
C LEU A 149 9.51 8.97 15.02
N MET A 150 10.27 9.63 14.14
CA MET A 150 11.67 9.28 13.87
C MET A 150 12.55 9.48 15.11
N GLN A 151 12.34 10.55 15.88
CA GLN A 151 13.06 10.77 17.15
C GLN A 151 12.75 9.65 18.14
N HIS A 152 11.49 9.27 18.28
CA HIS A 152 11.10 8.16 19.15
C HIS A 152 11.78 6.85 18.74
N ALA A 153 11.82 6.55 17.44
CA ALA A 153 12.54 5.38 16.93
C ALA A 153 14.04 5.44 17.25
N ALA A 154 14.67 6.61 17.07
CA ALA A 154 16.08 6.81 17.42
C ALA A 154 16.34 6.61 18.92
N ASP A 155 15.46 7.10 19.80
CA ASP A 155 15.58 6.91 21.25
C ASP A 155 15.50 5.43 21.65
N ILE A 156 14.63 4.65 20.98
CA ILE A 156 14.57 3.19 21.14
C ILE A 156 15.90 2.55 20.70
N SER A 157 16.39 2.87 19.50
CA SER A 157 17.65 2.33 18.97
C SER A 157 18.85 2.68 19.85
N VAL A 158 18.93 3.90 20.36
CA VAL A 158 20.01 4.33 21.28
C VAL A 158 19.98 3.51 22.57
N ARG A 159 18.79 3.22 23.13
CA ARG A 159 18.67 2.36 24.31
C ARG A 159 19.15 0.93 24.03
N ALA A 160 18.75 0.36 22.89
CA ALA A 160 19.19 -0.99 22.47
C ALA A 160 20.72 -1.04 22.29
N HIS A 161 21.31 -0.11 21.54
CA HIS A 161 22.77 -0.04 21.36
C HIS A 161 23.52 0.15 22.68
N ARG A 162 23.00 0.94 23.63
CA ARG A 162 23.58 1.08 24.98
C ARG A 162 23.47 -0.21 25.80
N ALA A 163 22.45 -1.02 25.60
CA ALA A 163 22.35 -2.34 26.23
C ALA A 163 23.41 -3.29 25.64
N ALA A 164 23.48 -3.42 24.32
CA ALA A 164 24.46 -4.24 23.64
C ALA A 164 25.92 -3.86 24.01
N MET A 165 26.24 -2.56 24.06
CA MET A 165 27.56 -2.07 24.47
C MET A 165 27.94 -2.47 25.92
N ARG A 166 26.96 -2.56 26.82
CA ARG A 166 27.22 -3.00 28.21
C ARG A 166 27.44 -4.51 28.32
N LEU A 167 26.88 -5.29 27.40
CA LEU A 167 27.03 -6.74 27.36
C LEU A 167 28.31 -7.18 26.65
N ALA A 168 28.76 -6.41 25.65
CA ALA A 168 29.90 -6.75 24.80
C ALA A 168 31.20 -6.97 25.58
N ARG A 169 31.73 -8.20 25.49
CA ARG A 169 33.00 -8.62 26.08
C ARG A 169 33.59 -9.81 25.30
N PRO A 170 34.90 -10.07 25.38
CA PRO A 170 35.51 -11.25 24.76
C PRO A 170 34.78 -12.54 25.16
N GLY A 171 34.48 -13.38 24.17
CA GLY A 171 33.74 -14.63 24.37
C GLY A 171 32.23 -14.53 24.17
N VAL A 172 31.66 -13.32 24.00
CA VAL A 172 30.27 -13.14 23.56
C VAL A 172 30.21 -13.17 22.03
N HIS A 173 29.26 -13.92 21.49
CA HIS A 173 29.03 -14.03 20.05
C HIS A 173 28.17 -12.89 19.51
N GLU A 174 28.32 -12.58 18.22
CA GLU A 174 27.61 -11.47 17.56
C GLU A 174 26.08 -11.62 17.63
N TYR A 175 25.56 -12.84 17.49
CA TYR A 175 24.12 -13.11 17.58
C TYR A 175 23.56 -12.91 19.00
N GLU A 176 24.38 -13.05 20.04
CA GLU A 176 23.97 -12.78 21.42
C GLU A 176 23.78 -11.28 21.63
N LEU A 177 24.60 -10.45 20.99
CA LEU A 177 24.41 -9.00 20.98
C LEU A 177 23.22 -8.57 20.11
N GLN A 178 22.92 -9.30 19.03
CA GLN A 178 21.74 -9.03 18.20
C GLN A 178 20.41 -9.34 18.93
N ALA A 179 20.43 -10.31 19.84
CA ALA A 179 19.23 -10.75 20.56
C ALA A 179 18.84 -9.82 21.74
N GLU A 180 19.70 -8.88 22.12
CA GLU A 180 19.57 -7.97 23.27
C GLU A 180 19.17 -6.55 22.86
#